data_AF-A0A6B2L221-F1
#
_entry.id   AF-A0A6B2L221-F1
#
_cell.length_a   1.000
_cell.length_b   1.000
_cell.length_c   1.000
_cell.angle_alpha   90.00
_cell.angle_beta   90.00
_cell.angle_gamma   90.00
#
_symmetry.space_group_name_H-M   'P 1'
#
loop_
_entity.id
_entity.type
_entity.pdbx_description
1 polymer ?
#
loop_
_entity_poly.entity_id
_entity_poly.type
_entity_poly.pdbx_seq_one_letter_code
_entity_poly.pdbx_strand_id
1 'polypeptide(L)'
;MGMYCETEVTYPKRSLGSMVLCDAFRAARVGNRITTVICDGCSWGPRSHEASQKASKTFCDYMSSETLHEKTDTSDALMVHLQNALFAAHKSIAHDKAGNNVFQAGTTTLCGGVLAKLDSEVDEWAFVCISVGDSKAFHWSAANRKVKDITWGNRFDARDPSDCGGRIGPYSPQGEPDLRNLRFYFAACNKDDLIMVVTDGIYDNLDPEHLGMDPRSVSKEYDYDSWDDMPNILVKQAKEDYVVAQIEKFIESSETKSPQEITKKLILNSFMVTERSRTYMENHPNEAEPKSYKAFPGKMDHVTCITIKIKSLEEVEVDADEQLKNLRQRLSHPKQKRIGSGIFKKTLYRSPNKKKEELEGMEFKNLSPSAPIHKKFIEYLRKRLAFEQYQLYEDILDFETCECDGKEMEEKAKLLFEKCTIYAGNPSLIQELKDRIGKSNFSLEMFLPIKTETLQILESMFLEFKISKSKK
;
A
#
# COMPACT_ATOMS: atom_id res chain seq x y z
N MET A 1 -10.46 12.05 -12.18
CA MET A 1 -9.37 11.74 -11.24
C MET A 1 -8.20 12.63 -11.57
N GLY A 2 -7.61 13.26 -10.55
CA GLY A 2 -6.31 13.93 -10.69
C GLY A 2 -5.22 12.93 -10.35
N MET A 3 -4.10 12.95 -11.08
CA MET A 3 -2.95 12.12 -10.78
C MET A 3 -1.68 12.92 -11.03
N TYR A 4 -0.68 12.72 -10.19
CA TYR A 4 0.63 13.31 -10.37
C TYR A 4 1.69 12.31 -9.93
N CYS A 5 2.77 12.22 -10.70
CA CYS A 5 3.85 11.28 -10.46
C CYS A 5 5.18 12.01 -10.66
N GLU A 6 6.14 11.77 -9.76
CA GLU A 6 7.46 12.40 -9.84
C GLU A 6 8.51 11.48 -9.21
N THR A 7 9.68 11.48 -9.81
CA THR A 7 10.90 10.83 -9.30
C THR A 7 12.00 11.86 -9.27
N GLU A 8 12.67 11.99 -8.14
CA GLU A 8 13.85 12.83 -7.96
C GLU A 8 14.97 12.04 -7.27
N VAL A 9 16.15 12.65 -7.13
CA VAL A 9 17.30 12.00 -6.49
C VAL A 9 17.87 12.88 -5.40
N THR A 10 17.98 12.34 -4.19
CA THR A 10 18.54 13.06 -3.04
C THR A 10 20.05 12.83 -2.86
N TYR A 11 20.71 12.17 -3.81
CA TYR A 11 22.17 12.09 -3.83
C TYR A 11 22.84 13.32 -4.46
N PRO A 12 24.13 13.57 -4.16
CA PRO A 12 24.94 14.59 -4.84
C PRO A 12 25.07 14.32 -6.34
N LYS A 13 24.97 15.36 -7.18
CA LYS A 13 24.88 15.29 -8.66
C LYS A 13 25.93 14.43 -9.38
N ARG A 14 27.11 14.20 -8.78
CA ARG A 14 28.21 13.43 -9.37
C ARG A 14 28.32 11.99 -8.82
N SER A 15 27.43 11.61 -7.92
CA SER A 15 27.37 10.25 -7.38
C SER A 15 26.76 9.28 -8.39
N LEU A 16 27.04 7.99 -8.24
CA LEU A 16 26.40 6.94 -9.04
C LEU A 16 24.87 6.97 -8.87
N GLY A 17 24.39 7.24 -7.65
CA GLY A 17 22.96 7.37 -7.36
C GLY A 17 22.28 8.47 -8.17
N SER A 18 22.94 9.61 -8.39
CA SER A 18 22.41 10.67 -9.27
C SER A 18 22.56 10.39 -10.76
N MET A 19 23.51 9.53 -11.15
CA MET A 19 23.78 9.24 -12.56
C MET A 19 22.85 8.18 -13.15
N VAL A 20 22.35 7.25 -12.32
CA VAL A 20 21.54 6.12 -12.77
C VAL A 20 20.30 5.96 -11.89
N LEU A 21 19.18 6.47 -12.39
CA LEU A 21 17.85 6.33 -11.78
C LEU A 21 17.42 4.87 -11.75
N CYS A 22 17.60 4.20 -10.62
CA CYS A 22 17.21 2.81 -10.42
C CYS A 22 15.71 2.66 -10.10
N ASP A 23 15.03 3.73 -9.70
CA ASP A 23 13.57 3.76 -9.59
C ASP A 23 12.89 3.83 -10.96
N ALA A 24 11.70 3.24 -11.05
CA ALA A 24 10.79 3.41 -12.16
C ALA A 24 9.35 3.47 -11.66
N PHE A 25 8.55 4.35 -12.24
CA PHE A 25 7.11 4.35 -12.06
C PHE A 25 6.39 4.34 -13.40
N ARG A 26 5.18 3.77 -13.42
CA ARG A 26 4.24 3.90 -14.54
C ARG A 26 2.82 4.01 -14.03
N ALA A 27 2.02 4.72 -14.80
CA ALA A 27 0.59 4.77 -14.60
C ALA A 27 -0.12 4.80 -15.95
N ALA A 28 -1.27 4.15 -16.00
CA ALA A 28 -2.11 4.10 -17.19
C ALA A 28 -3.57 4.20 -16.79
N ARG A 29 -4.34 4.91 -17.60
CA ARG A 29 -5.79 5.02 -17.43
C ARG A 29 -6.48 4.38 -18.60
N VAL A 30 -7.36 3.42 -18.31
CA VAL A 30 -8.24 2.81 -19.31
C VAL A 30 -9.66 2.87 -18.75
N GLY A 31 -10.52 3.63 -19.45
CA GLY A 31 -11.86 3.95 -18.97
C GLY A 31 -11.85 4.65 -17.61
N ASN A 32 -12.54 4.04 -16.65
CA ASN A 32 -12.65 4.50 -15.27
C ASN A 32 -11.60 3.87 -14.33
N ARG A 33 -10.57 3.19 -14.85
CA ARG A 33 -9.56 2.53 -14.02
C ARG A 33 -8.21 3.19 -14.19
N ILE A 34 -7.47 3.25 -13.09
CA ILE A 34 -6.09 3.70 -13.09
C ILE A 34 -5.23 2.56 -12.57
N THR A 35 -4.34 2.08 -13.42
CA THR A 35 -3.26 1.18 -13.05
C THR A 35 -2.07 2.03 -12.65
N THR A 36 -1.42 1.70 -11.53
CA THR A 36 -0.17 2.30 -11.08
C THR A 36 0.82 1.23 -10.70
N VAL A 37 2.11 1.49 -10.93
CA VAL A 37 3.19 0.64 -10.44
C VAL A 37 4.42 1.49 -10.15
N ILE A 38 5.06 1.20 -9.04
CA ILE A 38 6.39 1.66 -8.67
C ILE A 38 7.30 0.45 -8.50
N CYS A 39 8.54 0.61 -8.93
CA CYS A 39 9.62 -0.36 -8.81
C CYS A 39 10.86 0.38 -8.34
N ASP A 40 11.38 0.02 -7.17
CA ASP A 40 12.71 0.45 -6.71
C ASP A 40 13.73 -0.63 -7.09
N GLY A 41 14.76 -0.26 -7.84
CA GLY A 41 15.78 -1.17 -8.32
C GLY A 41 16.72 -1.57 -7.19
N CYS A 42 16.78 -2.86 -6.83
CA CYS A 42 17.61 -3.30 -5.72
C CYS A 42 19.10 -3.15 -6.09
N SER A 43 19.88 -2.44 -5.27
CA SER A 43 21.27 -2.04 -5.55
C SER A 43 21.40 -0.98 -6.65
N TRP A 44 22.63 -0.55 -6.92
CA TRP A 44 22.91 0.55 -7.84
C TRP A 44 23.30 0.09 -9.24
N GLY A 45 23.04 0.95 -10.22
CA GLY A 45 23.63 0.88 -11.55
C GLY A 45 22.73 0.29 -12.64
N PRO A 46 23.29 0.03 -13.84
CA PRO A 46 22.50 -0.22 -15.04
C PRO A 46 21.59 -1.45 -14.96
N ARG A 47 21.97 -2.47 -14.19
CA ARG A 47 21.19 -3.71 -14.04
C ARG A 47 19.88 -3.46 -13.28
N SER A 48 19.97 -2.78 -12.15
CA SER A 48 18.82 -2.44 -11.30
C SER A 48 17.89 -1.45 -12.01
N HIS A 49 18.47 -0.46 -12.69
CA HIS A 49 17.73 0.41 -13.62
C HIS A 49 16.99 -0.36 -14.71
N GLU A 50 17.66 -1.28 -15.43
CA GLU A 50 17.01 -2.05 -16.48
C GLU A 50 15.87 -2.93 -15.92
N ALA A 51 16.07 -3.51 -14.74
CA ALA A 51 15.09 -4.35 -14.08
C ALA A 51 13.82 -3.57 -13.70
N SER A 52 13.94 -2.42 -13.03
CA SER A 52 12.79 -1.59 -12.64
C SER A 52 12.05 -1.03 -13.85
N GLN A 53 12.77 -0.62 -14.90
CA GLN A 53 12.18 -0.11 -16.14
C GLN A 53 11.37 -1.19 -16.88
N LYS A 54 11.91 -2.41 -16.98
CA LYS A 54 11.21 -3.56 -17.60
C LYS A 54 10.02 -4.02 -16.78
N ALA A 55 10.20 -4.18 -15.47
CA ALA A 55 9.14 -4.62 -14.57
C ALA A 55 7.95 -3.67 -14.59
N SER A 56 8.18 -2.38 -14.35
CA SER A 56 7.14 -1.37 -14.35
C SER A 56 6.40 -1.32 -15.69
N LYS A 57 7.13 -1.42 -16.81
CA LYS A 57 6.54 -1.44 -18.16
C LYS A 57 5.64 -2.63 -18.37
N THR A 58 6.18 -3.84 -18.18
CA THR A 58 5.46 -5.08 -18.44
C THR A 58 4.23 -5.20 -17.54
N PHE A 59 4.36 -4.85 -16.26
CA PHE A 59 3.25 -4.86 -15.32
C PHE A 59 2.13 -3.91 -15.78
N CYS A 60 2.48 -2.65 -16.07
CA CYS A 60 1.51 -1.64 -16.46
C CYS A 60 0.83 -1.99 -17.79
N ASP A 61 1.59 -2.47 -18.78
CA ASP A 61 1.05 -2.88 -20.08
C ASP A 61 0.10 -4.08 -19.95
N TYR A 62 0.46 -5.08 -19.13
CA TYR A 62 -0.39 -6.24 -18.88
C TYR A 62 -1.73 -5.78 -18.28
N MET A 63 -1.68 -5.05 -17.17
CA MET A 63 -2.87 -4.60 -16.43
C MET A 63 -3.72 -3.61 -17.21
N SER A 64 -3.15 -2.92 -18.19
CA SER A 64 -3.83 -1.91 -19.01
C SER A 64 -4.35 -2.44 -20.35
N SER A 65 -4.30 -3.76 -20.56
CA SER A 65 -4.80 -4.36 -21.79
C SER A 65 -6.33 -4.31 -21.87
N GLU A 66 -6.86 -3.86 -23.01
CA GLU A 66 -8.31 -3.67 -23.23
C GLU A 66 -9.13 -4.92 -22.89
N THR A 67 -8.60 -6.10 -23.22
CA THR A 67 -9.25 -7.40 -22.96
C THR A 67 -9.43 -7.72 -21.47
N LEU A 68 -8.55 -7.24 -20.60
CA LEU A 68 -8.68 -7.38 -19.14
C LEU A 68 -9.66 -6.36 -18.57
N HIS A 69 -9.68 -5.15 -19.12
CA HIS A 69 -10.55 -4.08 -18.66
C HIS A 69 -12.05 -4.41 -18.78
N GLU A 70 -12.45 -5.08 -19.86
CA GLU A 70 -13.87 -5.39 -20.12
C GLU A 70 -14.43 -6.51 -19.23
N LYS A 71 -13.57 -7.32 -18.59
CA LYS A 71 -13.98 -8.61 -17.96
C LYS A 71 -13.81 -8.68 -16.45
N THR A 72 -13.31 -7.63 -15.82
CA THR A 72 -12.76 -7.74 -14.46
C THR A 72 -13.44 -6.78 -13.49
N ASP A 73 -14.59 -7.09 -12.95
CA ASP A 73 -15.36 -6.18 -12.08
C ASP A 73 -15.30 -6.52 -10.59
N THR A 74 -14.69 -7.65 -10.22
CA THR A 74 -14.52 -8.09 -8.83
C THR A 74 -13.09 -7.92 -8.32
N SER A 75 -12.95 -7.79 -7.01
CA SER A 75 -11.63 -7.79 -6.33
C SER A 75 -10.84 -9.05 -6.60
N ASP A 76 -11.50 -10.22 -6.59
CA ASP A 76 -10.85 -11.52 -6.76
C ASP A 76 -10.25 -11.66 -8.17
N ALA A 77 -10.99 -11.23 -9.19
CA ALA A 77 -10.48 -11.21 -10.56
C ALA A 77 -9.31 -10.22 -10.72
N LEU A 78 -9.36 -9.05 -10.08
CA LEU A 78 -8.24 -8.11 -10.06
C LEU A 78 -6.99 -8.73 -9.41
N MET A 79 -7.12 -9.44 -8.30
CA MET A 79 -5.99 -10.11 -7.65
C MET A 79 -5.31 -11.13 -8.57
N VAL A 80 -6.09 -11.95 -9.30
CA VAL A 80 -5.55 -12.90 -10.28
C VAL A 80 -4.78 -12.16 -11.40
N HIS A 81 -5.30 -11.05 -11.90
CA HIS A 81 -4.60 -10.27 -12.93
C HIS A 81 -3.34 -9.59 -12.41
N LEU A 82 -3.37 -9.05 -11.19
CA LEU A 82 -2.20 -8.47 -10.52
C LEU A 82 -1.08 -9.51 -10.35
N GLN A 83 -1.44 -10.74 -9.96
CA GLN A 83 -0.49 -11.85 -9.84
C GLN A 83 0.16 -12.17 -11.20
N ASN A 84 -0.66 -12.28 -12.26
CA ASN A 84 -0.18 -12.58 -13.60
C ASN A 84 0.70 -11.45 -14.16
N ALA A 85 0.37 -10.19 -13.85
CA ALA A 85 1.17 -9.03 -14.22
C ALA A 85 2.54 -9.04 -13.54
N LEU A 86 2.60 -9.38 -12.25
CA LEU A 86 3.85 -9.53 -11.51
C LEU A 86 4.71 -10.65 -12.09
N PHE A 87 4.10 -11.79 -12.42
CA PHE A 87 4.82 -12.90 -13.04
C PHE A 87 5.35 -12.56 -14.44
N ALA A 88 4.56 -11.84 -15.24
CA ALA A 88 5.00 -11.32 -16.53
C ALA A 88 6.17 -10.33 -16.36
N ALA A 89 6.10 -9.44 -15.37
CA ALA A 89 7.17 -8.51 -15.04
C ALA A 89 8.47 -9.24 -14.68
N HIS A 90 8.42 -10.23 -13.78
CA HIS A 90 9.56 -11.08 -13.44
C HIS A 90 10.18 -11.74 -14.68
N LYS A 91 9.36 -12.40 -15.50
CA LYS A 91 9.82 -13.04 -16.75
C LYS A 91 10.49 -12.05 -17.69
N SER A 92 9.95 -10.83 -17.80
CA SER A 92 10.51 -9.80 -18.69
C SER A 92 11.91 -9.34 -18.26
N ILE A 93 12.19 -9.31 -16.95
CA ILE A 93 13.53 -9.01 -16.44
C ILE A 93 14.52 -10.10 -16.87
N ALA A 94 14.14 -11.37 -16.71
CA ALA A 94 15.00 -12.52 -17.00
C ALA A 94 15.14 -12.85 -18.49
N HIS A 95 14.18 -12.44 -19.32
CA HIS A 95 14.03 -12.87 -20.73
C HIS A 95 15.31 -12.69 -21.55
N ASP A 96 15.90 -11.49 -21.54
CA ASP A 96 17.04 -11.16 -22.42
C ASP A 96 18.38 -11.73 -21.93
N LYS A 97 18.38 -12.40 -20.76
CA LYS A 97 19.57 -12.99 -20.13
C LYS A 97 19.48 -14.52 -20.03
N ALA A 98 18.38 -15.11 -20.48
CA ALA A 98 18.20 -16.55 -20.54
C ALA A 98 19.29 -17.19 -21.43
N GLY A 99 20.13 -18.04 -20.83
CA GLY A 99 21.23 -18.75 -21.51
C GLY A 99 22.64 -18.13 -21.36
N ASN A 100 22.76 -16.85 -20.94
CA ASN A 100 24.05 -16.12 -20.86
C ASN A 100 24.45 -15.72 -19.42
N ASN A 101 24.03 -16.51 -18.42
CA ASN A 101 24.03 -16.20 -16.99
C ASN A 101 22.91 -15.21 -16.60
N VAL A 102 21.80 -15.76 -16.10
CA VAL A 102 20.59 -15.01 -15.72
C VAL A 102 20.86 -13.95 -14.66
N PHE A 103 21.89 -14.13 -13.81
CA PHE A 103 22.33 -13.17 -12.79
C PHE A 103 23.00 -11.91 -13.36
N GLN A 104 23.12 -11.80 -14.68
CA GLN A 104 23.42 -10.52 -15.32
C GLN A 104 22.21 -9.58 -15.38
N ALA A 105 20.99 -10.08 -15.15
CA ALA A 105 19.83 -9.23 -14.92
C ALA A 105 19.90 -8.60 -13.52
N GLY A 106 19.31 -7.41 -13.37
CA GLY A 106 19.09 -6.82 -12.05
C GLY A 106 17.88 -7.41 -11.35
N THR A 107 17.59 -6.87 -10.17
CA THR A 107 16.38 -7.16 -9.40
C THR A 107 15.73 -5.85 -8.97
N THR A 108 14.45 -5.88 -8.63
CA THR A 108 13.69 -4.70 -8.24
C THR A 108 12.53 -5.10 -7.34
N THR A 109 12.13 -4.23 -6.42
CA THR A 109 10.84 -4.32 -5.73
C THR A 109 9.70 -4.02 -6.72
N LEU A 110 8.46 -4.35 -6.35
CA LEU A 110 7.29 -3.98 -7.13
C LEU A 110 6.11 -3.74 -6.21
N CYS A 111 5.56 -2.52 -6.22
CA CYS A 111 4.27 -2.19 -5.64
C CYS A 111 3.34 -1.69 -6.75
N GLY A 112 2.41 -2.53 -7.16
CA GLY A 112 1.51 -2.29 -8.28
C GLY A 112 0.06 -2.46 -7.89
N GLY A 113 -0.84 -1.66 -8.45
CA GLY A 113 -2.25 -1.70 -8.10
C GLY A 113 -3.16 -1.08 -9.13
N VAL A 114 -4.46 -1.31 -8.95
CA VAL A 114 -5.53 -0.76 -9.77
C VAL A 114 -6.53 -0.07 -8.87
N LEU A 115 -6.76 1.21 -9.14
CA LEU A 115 -7.92 1.94 -8.66
C LEU A 115 -9.08 1.72 -9.65
N ALA A 116 -10.15 1.10 -9.19
CA ALA A 116 -11.33 0.81 -10.00
C ALA A 116 -12.61 0.92 -9.17
N LYS A 117 -13.72 1.17 -9.85
CA LYS A 117 -15.05 0.96 -9.31
C LYS A 117 -15.39 -0.53 -9.44
N LEU A 118 -15.71 -1.19 -8.33
CA LEU A 118 -16.07 -2.60 -8.32
C LEU A 118 -17.57 -2.77 -8.59
N ASP A 119 -17.97 -3.87 -9.23
CA ASP A 119 -19.38 -4.19 -9.40
C ASP A 119 -19.95 -4.69 -8.07
N SER A 120 -20.51 -3.75 -7.33
CA SER A 120 -21.16 -3.98 -6.05
C SER A 120 -22.42 -3.12 -5.98
N GLU A 121 -23.39 -3.50 -5.14
CA GLU A 121 -24.64 -2.72 -4.97
C GLU A 121 -24.38 -1.29 -4.45
N VAL A 122 -23.18 -1.05 -3.93
CA VAL A 122 -22.67 0.26 -3.52
C VAL A 122 -21.68 0.78 -4.57
N ASP A 123 -21.81 2.06 -4.94
CA ASP A 123 -20.91 2.76 -5.86
C ASP A 123 -19.54 3.03 -5.19
N GLU A 124 -18.80 1.98 -4.89
CA GLU A 124 -17.55 2.02 -4.14
C GLU A 124 -16.33 1.92 -5.06
N TRP A 125 -15.42 2.87 -4.89
CA TRP A 125 -14.08 2.77 -5.44
C TRP A 125 -13.23 1.87 -4.55
N ALA A 126 -12.34 1.12 -5.16
CA ALA A 126 -11.34 0.34 -4.42
C ALA A 126 -9.98 0.47 -5.09
N PHE A 127 -8.95 0.55 -4.25
CA PHE A 127 -7.57 0.32 -4.65
C PHE A 127 -7.18 -1.10 -4.26
N VAL A 128 -6.96 -1.96 -5.26
CA VAL A 128 -6.48 -3.33 -5.09
C VAL A 128 -5.03 -3.38 -5.53
N CYS A 129 -4.13 -3.82 -4.66
CA CYS A 129 -2.69 -3.79 -4.93
C CYS A 129 -2.00 -5.11 -4.60
N ILE A 130 -0.90 -5.37 -5.29
CA ILE A 130 0.07 -6.43 -5.02
C ILE A 130 1.41 -5.76 -4.73
N SER A 131 2.11 -6.22 -3.70
CA SER A 131 3.43 -5.70 -3.35
C SER A 131 4.39 -6.84 -3.01
N VAL A 132 5.62 -6.72 -3.50
CA VAL A 132 6.79 -7.49 -3.11
C VAL A 132 7.95 -6.51 -2.95
N GLY A 133 8.63 -6.57 -1.81
CA GLY A 133 9.53 -5.50 -1.39
C GLY A 133 8.89 -4.58 -0.33
N ASP A 134 9.48 -3.42 -0.13
CA ASP A 134 9.19 -2.51 0.97
C ASP A 134 8.61 -1.17 0.54
N SER A 135 8.40 -0.93 -0.77
CA SER A 135 7.59 0.19 -1.26
C SER A 135 6.20 0.21 -0.64
N LYS A 136 5.69 1.41 -0.33
CA LYS A 136 4.48 1.62 0.47
C LYS A 136 3.32 2.19 -0.36
N ALA A 137 2.10 1.89 0.07
CA ALA A 137 0.91 2.58 -0.39
C ALA A 137 0.09 3.10 0.81
N PHE A 138 -0.32 4.37 0.75
CA PHE A 138 -1.09 5.04 1.79
C PHE A 138 -2.45 5.48 1.26
N HIS A 139 -3.48 5.35 2.10
CA HIS A 139 -4.84 5.84 1.84
C HIS A 139 -5.14 7.00 2.79
N TRP A 140 -5.41 8.18 2.24
CA TRP A 140 -6.00 9.28 2.99
C TRP A 140 -7.51 9.33 2.76
N SER A 141 -8.27 9.23 3.84
CA SER A 141 -9.72 9.42 3.84
C SER A 141 -10.07 10.89 4.00
N ALA A 142 -10.74 11.47 3.01
CA ALA A 142 -11.21 12.85 3.08
C ALA A 142 -12.29 13.03 4.17
N ALA A 143 -13.16 12.03 4.32
CA ALA A 143 -14.25 12.05 5.29
C ALA A 143 -13.75 12.06 6.74
N ASN A 144 -12.77 11.20 7.05
CA ASN A 144 -12.29 11.03 8.42
C ASN A 144 -11.02 11.81 8.70
N ARG A 145 -10.39 12.39 7.67
CA ARG A 145 -9.13 13.15 7.76
C ARG A 145 -8.01 12.32 8.38
N LYS A 146 -7.93 11.06 7.93
CA LYS A 146 -7.00 10.04 8.45
C LYS A 146 -6.27 9.32 7.34
N VAL A 147 -4.99 9.03 7.58
CA VAL A 147 -4.14 8.21 6.72
C VAL A 147 -4.10 6.78 7.29
N LYS A 148 -4.04 5.80 6.39
CA LYS A 148 -3.73 4.40 6.71
C LYS A 148 -2.64 3.91 5.78
N ASP A 149 -1.69 3.15 6.31
CA ASP A 149 -0.81 2.33 5.49
C ASP A 149 -1.60 1.13 4.95
N ILE A 150 -1.79 1.10 3.63
CA ILE A 150 -2.45 0.00 2.92
C ILE A 150 -1.54 -1.23 2.95
N THR A 151 -0.23 -1.01 2.87
CA THR A 151 0.84 -2.01 2.79
C THR A 151 1.42 -2.38 4.16
N TRP A 152 0.63 -2.20 5.22
CA TRP A 152 1.05 -2.51 6.58
C TRP A 152 1.62 -3.94 6.70
N GLY A 153 2.82 -4.03 7.28
CA GLY A 153 3.50 -5.31 7.50
C GLY A 153 4.19 -5.91 6.26
N ASN A 154 4.37 -5.16 5.17
CA ASN A 154 5.23 -5.57 4.05
C ASN A 154 6.72 -5.63 4.43
N ARG A 155 7.16 -4.85 5.43
CA ARG A 155 8.52 -4.90 5.99
C ARG A 155 8.59 -5.83 7.20
N PHE A 156 9.32 -6.93 7.06
CA PHE A 156 9.43 -7.95 8.13
C PHE A 156 10.46 -7.62 9.20
N ASP A 157 11.52 -6.90 8.85
CA ASP A 157 12.48 -6.42 9.84
C ASP A 157 12.56 -4.90 9.75
N ALA A 158 12.20 -4.23 10.86
CA ALA A 158 12.29 -2.77 10.93
C ALA A 158 13.70 -2.28 11.31
N ARG A 159 14.63 -3.21 11.58
CA ARG A 159 16.00 -2.95 11.99
C ARG A 159 17.02 -3.14 10.86
N ASP A 160 16.70 -3.90 9.83
CA ASP A 160 17.54 -4.01 8.63
C ASP A 160 16.92 -3.21 7.48
N PRO A 161 17.30 -1.92 7.32
CA PRO A 161 16.80 -1.11 6.23
C PRO A 161 17.34 -1.52 4.85
N SER A 162 18.32 -2.43 4.78
CA SER A 162 18.91 -2.91 3.53
C SER A 162 18.22 -4.14 2.96
N ASP A 163 17.46 -4.88 3.78
CA ASP A 163 16.58 -5.94 3.32
C ASP A 163 15.20 -5.37 2.97
N CYS A 164 14.93 -5.21 1.67
CA CYS A 164 13.61 -4.87 1.16
C CYS A 164 12.56 -5.98 1.41
N GLY A 165 12.96 -7.13 1.96
CA GLY A 165 12.12 -8.29 2.19
C GLY A 165 12.03 -9.16 0.95
N GLY A 166 11.48 -8.66 -0.16
CA GLY A 166 11.31 -9.42 -1.39
C GLY A 166 11.64 -8.60 -2.64
N ARG A 167 11.89 -9.30 -3.76
CA ARG A 167 12.21 -8.67 -5.05
C ARG A 167 11.91 -9.59 -6.22
N ILE A 168 11.53 -9.00 -7.35
CA ILE A 168 11.42 -9.71 -8.62
C ILE A 168 12.69 -9.57 -9.46
N GLY A 169 12.92 -10.61 -10.25
CA GLY A 169 14.14 -10.81 -11.01
C GLY A 169 14.87 -12.05 -10.47
N PRO A 170 16.03 -12.41 -11.02
CA PRO A 170 16.75 -13.61 -10.60
C PRO A 170 17.38 -13.43 -9.22
N TYR A 171 16.87 -14.16 -8.22
CA TYR A 171 17.39 -14.16 -6.85
C TYR A 171 17.91 -15.53 -6.41
N SER A 172 17.13 -16.59 -6.63
CA SER A 172 17.57 -17.97 -6.32
C SER A 172 18.59 -18.49 -7.36
N PRO A 173 19.35 -19.57 -7.06
CA PRO A 173 20.22 -20.24 -8.04
C PRO A 173 19.53 -20.62 -9.35
N GLN A 174 18.22 -20.87 -9.30
CA GLN A 174 17.35 -21.23 -10.42
C GLN A 174 16.79 -20.00 -11.15
N GLY A 175 17.08 -18.79 -10.66
CA GLY A 175 16.61 -17.52 -11.22
C GLY A 175 15.19 -17.15 -10.80
N GLU A 176 14.67 -17.76 -9.74
CA GLU A 176 13.35 -17.46 -9.20
C GLU A 176 13.38 -16.16 -8.39
N PRO A 177 12.25 -15.44 -8.28
CA PRO A 177 12.16 -14.22 -7.47
C PRO A 177 12.13 -14.52 -5.97
N ASP A 178 12.48 -13.53 -5.17
CA ASP A 178 12.28 -13.57 -3.71
C ASP A 178 10.88 -13.04 -3.38
N LEU A 179 9.98 -13.94 -2.99
CA LEU A 179 8.57 -13.63 -2.74
C LEU A 179 8.20 -13.72 -1.26
N ARG A 180 9.17 -13.74 -0.33
CA ARG A 180 8.90 -13.98 1.10
C ARG A 180 7.86 -13.02 1.70
N ASN A 181 7.81 -11.79 1.21
CA ASN A 181 6.85 -10.76 1.64
C ASN A 181 5.81 -10.38 0.57
N LEU A 182 5.64 -11.20 -0.46
CA LEU A 182 4.60 -10.99 -1.47
C LEU A 182 3.21 -10.99 -0.82
N ARG A 183 2.47 -9.89 -0.99
CA ARG A 183 1.13 -9.74 -0.41
C ARG A 183 0.18 -8.99 -1.33
N PHE A 184 -1.12 -9.27 -1.17
CA PHE A 184 -2.20 -8.51 -1.76
C PHE A 184 -2.84 -7.61 -0.71
N TYR A 185 -3.25 -6.43 -1.15
CA TYR A 185 -3.85 -5.43 -0.30
C TYR A 185 -5.10 -4.85 -0.95
N PHE A 186 -5.98 -4.34 -0.11
CA PHE A 186 -7.26 -3.78 -0.50
C PHE A 186 -7.55 -2.55 0.36
N ALA A 187 -7.91 -1.45 -0.28
CA ALA A 187 -8.46 -0.27 0.37
C ALA A 187 -9.77 0.12 -0.31
N ALA A 188 -10.86 0.20 0.48
CA ALA A 188 -12.08 0.85 0.03
C ALA A 188 -11.84 2.37 0.02
N CYS A 189 -12.32 3.03 -1.03
CA CYS A 189 -12.05 4.43 -1.27
C CYS A 189 -13.32 5.19 -1.63
N ASN A 190 -13.36 6.45 -1.26
CA ASN A 190 -14.47 7.35 -1.51
C ASN A 190 -14.03 8.51 -2.40
N LYS A 191 -15.02 9.29 -2.87
CA LYS A 191 -14.75 10.57 -3.52
C LYS A 191 -13.85 11.43 -2.63
N ASP A 192 -12.96 12.17 -3.28
CA ASP A 192 -11.97 13.07 -2.68
C ASP A 192 -10.84 12.41 -1.91
N ASP A 193 -10.89 11.11 -1.63
CA ASP A 193 -9.77 10.38 -1.03
C ASP A 193 -8.50 10.45 -1.91
N LEU A 194 -7.35 10.27 -1.25
CA LEU A 194 -6.04 10.20 -1.90
C LEU A 194 -5.44 8.82 -1.73
N ILE A 195 -4.84 8.30 -2.79
CA ILE A 195 -3.94 7.15 -2.76
C ILE A 195 -2.54 7.64 -3.09
N MET A 196 -1.57 7.31 -2.26
CA MET A 196 -0.16 7.62 -2.48
C MET A 196 0.61 6.30 -2.54
N VAL A 197 1.34 6.06 -3.62
CA VAL A 197 2.28 4.92 -3.73
C VAL A 197 3.69 5.52 -3.78
N VAL A 198 4.59 5.03 -2.93
CA VAL A 198 5.91 5.63 -2.72
C VAL A 198 7.01 4.57 -2.54
N THR A 199 8.24 4.92 -2.94
CA THR A 199 9.45 4.14 -2.59
C THR A 199 9.93 4.45 -1.18
N ASP A 200 10.87 3.64 -0.67
CA ASP A 200 11.54 3.83 0.62
C ASP A 200 12.26 5.18 0.72
N GLY A 201 12.84 5.68 -0.38
CA GLY A 201 13.41 7.04 -0.41
C GLY A 201 12.45 8.16 0.01
N ILE A 202 11.13 7.95 -0.03
CA ILE A 202 10.14 8.87 0.55
C ILE A 202 9.89 8.54 2.02
N TYR A 203 9.41 7.33 2.33
CA TYR A 203 8.89 7.05 3.67
C TYR A 203 10.00 6.84 4.71
N ASP A 204 11.20 6.42 4.31
CA ASP A 204 12.37 6.39 5.21
C ASP A 204 12.72 7.81 5.66
N ASN A 205 12.47 8.85 4.86
CA ASN A 205 12.66 10.25 5.26
C ASN A 205 11.50 10.82 6.11
N LEU A 206 10.56 9.97 6.50
CA LEU A 206 9.52 10.23 7.50
C LEU A 206 9.68 9.35 8.75
N ASP A 207 10.54 8.34 8.67
CA ASP A 207 10.80 7.39 9.76
C ASP A 207 11.52 8.10 10.91
N PRO A 208 11.05 7.94 12.17
CA PRO A 208 11.62 8.68 13.28
C PRO A 208 13.08 8.32 13.59
N GLU A 209 13.52 7.07 13.34
CA GLU A 209 14.92 6.68 13.52
C GLU A 209 15.82 7.36 12.48
N HIS A 210 15.40 7.37 11.21
CA HIS A 210 16.12 8.08 10.15
C HIS A 210 16.14 9.60 10.39
N LEU A 211 15.15 10.15 11.09
CA LEU A 211 15.14 11.55 11.55
C LEU A 211 16.06 11.80 12.77
N GLY A 212 16.76 10.76 13.27
CA GLY A 212 17.64 10.85 14.42
C GLY A 212 16.92 10.92 15.76
N MET A 213 15.65 10.53 15.81
CA MET A 213 14.84 10.52 17.03
C MET A 213 15.00 9.19 17.77
N ASP A 214 14.97 9.25 19.09
CA ASP A 214 14.91 8.09 19.98
C ASP A 214 13.44 7.71 20.28
N PRO A 215 13.12 6.48 20.71
CA PRO A 215 11.74 6.04 20.95
C PRO A 215 10.94 6.97 21.88
N ARG A 216 11.56 7.43 22.99
CA ARG A 216 10.95 8.40 23.93
C ARG A 216 10.58 9.74 23.30
N SER A 217 11.27 10.14 22.23
CA SER A 217 10.99 11.37 21.50
C SER A 217 9.79 11.24 20.57
N VAL A 218 9.46 10.00 20.16
CA VAL A 218 8.29 9.68 19.34
C VAL A 218 7.02 9.67 20.19
N SER A 219 7.06 8.97 21.33
CA SER A 219 5.98 8.94 22.30
C SER A 219 6.52 8.71 23.71
N LYS A 220 5.91 9.37 24.70
CA LYS A 220 6.21 9.13 26.13
C LYS A 220 5.82 7.72 26.59
N GLU A 221 5.02 7.01 25.81
CA GLU A 221 4.63 5.62 26.08
C GLU A 221 5.77 4.63 25.79
N TYR A 222 6.75 5.02 24.97
CA TYR A 222 7.90 4.20 24.64
C TYR A 222 9.08 4.56 25.55
N ASP A 223 9.15 3.91 26.71
CA ASP A 223 10.23 4.11 27.67
C ASP A 223 11.49 3.28 27.33
N TYR A 224 12.08 3.57 26.16
CA TYR A 224 13.30 2.91 25.67
C TYR A 224 14.37 3.95 25.30
N ASP A 225 15.62 3.66 25.63
CA ASP A 225 16.77 4.54 25.33
C ASP A 225 17.20 4.46 23.86
N SER A 226 17.01 3.30 23.21
CA SER A 226 17.31 3.09 21.79
C SER A 226 16.25 2.20 21.10
N TRP A 227 16.21 2.26 19.77
CA TRP A 227 15.36 1.38 18.96
C TRP A 227 15.76 -0.10 19.07
N ASP A 228 17.03 -0.38 19.35
CA ASP A 228 17.55 -1.74 19.54
C ASP A 228 17.04 -2.40 20.82
N ASP A 229 16.80 -1.60 21.87
CA ASP A 229 16.26 -2.07 23.16
C ASP A 229 14.76 -2.36 23.11
N MET A 230 14.07 -1.83 22.10
CA MET A 230 12.62 -1.92 21.96
C MET A 230 12.21 -3.19 21.20
N PRO A 231 11.24 -3.99 21.68
CA PRO A 231 10.76 -5.17 20.97
C PRO A 231 10.38 -4.86 19.51
N ASN A 232 10.80 -5.70 18.56
CA ASN A 232 10.65 -5.44 17.12
C ASN A 232 9.19 -5.14 16.70
N ILE A 233 8.22 -5.79 17.34
CA ILE A 233 6.79 -5.52 17.09
C ILE A 233 6.40 -4.09 17.46
N LEU A 234 6.92 -3.57 18.58
CA LEU A 234 6.68 -2.21 19.01
C LEU A 234 7.46 -1.21 18.15
N VAL A 235 8.70 -1.53 17.75
CA VAL A 235 9.48 -0.69 16.83
C VAL A 235 8.72 -0.45 15.53
N LYS A 236 8.21 -1.53 14.92
CA LYS A 236 7.37 -1.46 13.72
C LYS A 236 6.15 -0.58 13.94
N GLN A 237 5.43 -0.81 15.05
CA GLN A 237 4.23 -0.05 15.36
C GLN A 237 4.52 1.45 15.49
N ALA A 238 5.52 1.79 16.31
CA ALA A 238 5.91 3.16 16.60
C ALA A 238 6.36 3.93 15.35
N LYS A 239 7.20 3.30 14.52
CA LYS A 239 7.72 3.92 13.29
C LYS A 239 6.60 4.16 12.28
N GLU A 240 5.76 3.17 12.03
CA GLU A 240 4.70 3.26 11.04
C GLU A 240 3.59 4.23 11.48
N ASP A 241 3.20 4.22 12.75
CA ASP A 241 2.26 5.22 13.30
C ASP A 241 2.81 6.65 13.16
N TYR A 242 4.13 6.82 13.38
CA TYR A 242 4.77 8.12 13.20
C TYR A 242 4.77 8.56 11.73
N VAL A 243 5.14 7.68 10.80
CA VAL A 243 5.12 7.95 9.35
C VAL A 243 3.72 8.35 8.90
N VAL A 244 2.70 7.57 9.27
CA VAL A 244 1.29 7.86 9.00
C VAL A 244 0.89 9.24 9.53
N ALA A 245 1.27 9.56 10.77
CA ALA A 245 0.99 10.86 11.37
C ALA A 245 1.71 12.02 10.66
N GLN A 246 2.91 11.82 10.12
CA GLN A 246 3.59 12.84 9.31
C GLN A 246 2.87 13.07 7.97
N ILE A 247 2.47 12.00 7.29
CA ILE A 247 1.70 12.11 6.03
C ILE A 247 0.38 12.84 6.27
N GLU A 248 -0.33 12.54 7.38
CA GLU A 248 -1.52 13.29 7.81
C GLU A 248 -1.23 14.79 7.91
N LYS A 249 -0.13 15.18 8.58
CA LYS A 249 0.26 16.59 8.71
C LYS A 249 0.58 17.24 7.37
N PHE A 250 1.26 16.56 6.45
CA PHE A 250 1.54 17.09 5.11
C PHE A 250 0.25 17.34 4.32
N ILE A 251 -0.69 16.40 4.35
CA ILE A 251 -1.97 16.56 3.66
C ILE A 251 -2.80 17.66 4.33
N GLU A 252 -2.84 17.71 5.65
CA GLU A 252 -3.64 18.70 6.36
C GLU A 252 -3.16 20.13 6.19
N SER A 253 -1.84 20.32 6.20
CA SER A 253 -1.19 21.60 5.88
C SER A 253 -1.25 21.97 4.40
N SER A 254 -1.85 21.13 3.55
CA SER A 254 -1.99 21.40 2.12
C SER A 254 -3.21 22.24 1.80
N GLU A 255 -2.98 23.30 1.01
CA GLU A 255 -3.99 24.29 0.65
C GLU A 255 -5.00 23.67 -0.31
N THR A 256 -4.50 23.03 -1.37
CA THR A 256 -5.32 22.46 -2.44
C THR A 256 -5.60 20.98 -2.22
N LYS A 257 -4.74 20.29 -1.46
CA LYS A 257 -4.75 18.81 -1.33
C LYS A 257 -4.77 18.14 -2.70
N SER A 258 -4.15 18.79 -3.70
CA SER A 258 -4.05 18.26 -5.04
C SER A 258 -2.93 17.21 -5.09
N PRO A 259 -3.03 16.20 -5.97
CA PRO A 259 -1.97 15.21 -6.15
C PRO A 259 -0.58 15.82 -6.35
N GLN A 260 -0.49 16.90 -7.12
CA GLN A 260 0.76 17.60 -7.36
C GLN A 260 1.34 18.24 -6.09
N GLU A 261 0.51 18.92 -5.29
CA GLU A 261 0.98 19.55 -4.05
C GLU A 261 1.47 18.49 -3.06
N ILE A 262 0.71 17.40 -2.88
CA ILE A 262 1.06 16.32 -1.96
C ILE A 262 2.36 15.63 -2.39
N THR A 263 2.47 15.22 -3.65
CA THR A 263 3.70 14.60 -4.17
C THR A 263 4.91 15.50 -4.00
N LYS A 264 4.79 16.80 -4.33
CA LYS A 264 5.90 17.75 -4.18
C LYS A 264 6.30 17.97 -2.73
N LYS A 265 5.34 18.02 -1.81
CA LYS A 265 5.63 18.15 -0.37
C LYS A 265 6.39 16.95 0.17
N LEU A 266 5.98 15.74 -0.20
CA LEU A 266 6.68 14.51 0.21
C LEU A 266 8.11 14.46 -0.35
N ILE A 267 8.29 14.74 -1.64
CA ILE A 267 9.62 14.79 -2.28
C ILE A 267 10.48 15.88 -1.64
N LEU A 268 9.94 17.09 -1.47
CA LEU A 268 10.68 18.21 -0.89
C LEU A 268 11.11 17.90 0.54
N ASN A 269 10.29 17.20 1.33
CA ASN A 269 10.69 16.76 2.66
C ASN A 269 11.94 15.87 2.60
N SER A 270 12.00 14.89 1.70
CA SER A 270 13.20 14.05 1.55
C SER A 270 14.44 14.89 1.24
N PHE A 271 14.31 15.94 0.41
CA PHE A 271 15.41 16.88 0.20
C PHE A 271 15.78 17.67 1.46
N MET A 272 14.81 18.23 2.17
CA MET A 272 15.07 19.04 3.37
C MET A 272 15.77 18.23 4.46
N VAL A 273 15.31 17.01 4.72
CA VAL A 273 15.87 16.14 5.77
C VAL A 273 17.31 15.75 5.44
N THR A 274 17.57 15.31 4.20
CA THR A 274 18.89 14.82 3.78
C THR A 274 19.90 15.93 3.43
N GLU A 275 19.57 17.21 3.65
CA GLU A 275 20.43 18.35 3.29
C GLU A 275 21.83 18.23 3.90
N ARG A 276 21.93 17.91 5.19
CA ARG A 276 23.23 17.78 5.88
C ARG A 276 24.07 16.66 5.29
N SER A 277 23.47 15.50 5.03
CA SER A 277 24.14 14.34 4.45
C SER A 277 24.65 14.66 3.05
N ARG A 278 23.83 15.31 2.22
CA ARG A 278 24.23 15.77 0.88
C ARG A 278 25.39 16.75 0.94
N THR A 279 25.29 17.81 1.75
CA THR A 279 26.35 18.81 1.88
C THR A 279 27.65 18.20 2.39
N TYR A 280 27.58 17.25 3.30
CA TYR A 280 28.77 16.50 3.75
C TYR A 280 29.43 15.77 2.58
N MET A 281 28.66 14.98 1.84
CA MET A 281 29.16 14.17 0.72
C MET A 281 29.69 15.02 -0.44
N GLU A 282 29.10 16.19 -0.68
CA GLU A 282 29.62 17.14 -1.69
C GLU A 282 30.99 17.71 -1.31
N ASN A 283 31.21 17.95 -0.02
CA ASN A 283 32.49 18.44 0.49
C ASN A 283 33.53 17.32 0.71
N HIS A 284 33.08 16.07 0.83
CA HIS A 284 33.93 14.90 1.10
C HIS A 284 33.66 13.77 0.07
N PRO A 285 33.91 13.99 -1.23
CA PRO A 285 33.45 13.11 -2.31
C PRO A 285 34.08 11.70 -2.33
N ASN A 286 35.14 11.48 -1.55
CA ASN A 286 35.83 10.19 -1.44
C ASN A 286 35.51 9.45 -0.14
N GLU A 287 34.66 10.04 0.71
CA GLU A 287 34.24 9.41 1.97
C GLU A 287 32.94 8.65 1.79
N ALA A 288 32.70 7.69 2.69
CA ALA A 288 31.44 6.97 2.72
C ALA A 288 30.32 7.86 3.28
N GLU A 289 29.07 7.50 2.96
CA GLU A 289 27.89 8.16 3.51
C GLU A 289 27.92 8.12 5.06
N PRO A 290 27.65 9.27 5.73
CA PRO A 290 27.62 9.30 7.19
C PRO A 290 26.51 8.40 7.73
N LYS A 291 26.85 7.59 8.75
CA LYS A 291 25.91 6.61 9.34
C LYS A 291 25.06 7.12 10.51
N SER A 292 25.38 8.30 11.05
CA SER A 292 24.72 8.81 12.25
C SER A 292 23.52 9.68 11.89
N TYR A 293 22.31 9.13 11.98
CA TYR A 293 21.06 9.87 11.73
C TYR A 293 20.84 11.03 12.71
N LYS A 294 21.43 10.98 13.92
CA LYS A 294 21.39 12.12 14.86
C LYS A 294 22.14 13.35 14.33
N ALA A 295 23.28 13.15 13.67
CA ALA A 295 24.08 14.25 13.11
C ALA A 295 23.64 14.59 11.66
N PHE A 296 23.28 13.56 10.90
CA PHE A 296 22.98 13.57 9.48
C PHE A 296 21.63 12.88 9.24
N PRO A 297 20.51 13.55 9.58
CA PRO A 297 19.19 12.95 9.45
C PRO A 297 18.84 12.67 7.98
N GLY A 298 17.97 11.70 7.80
CA GLY A 298 17.46 11.23 6.52
C GLY A 298 18.35 10.20 5.85
N LYS A 299 17.74 9.46 4.94
CA LYS A 299 18.40 8.49 4.07
C LYS A 299 18.39 9.05 2.65
N MET A 300 19.57 9.22 2.05
CA MET A 300 19.64 9.61 0.64
C MET A 300 19.25 8.41 -0.22
N ASP A 301 18.36 8.66 -1.17
CA ASP A 301 17.87 7.67 -2.14
C ASP A 301 17.28 8.32 -3.40
N HIS A 302 16.81 7.49 -4.34
CA HIS A 302 15.78 7.88 -5.29
C HIS A 302 14.45 8.06 -4.57
N VAL A 303 13.74 9.14 -4.89
CA VAL A 303 12.50 9.49 -4.21
C VAL A 303 11.38 9.51 -5.24
N THR A 304 10.56 8.46 -5.25
CA THR A 304 9.50 8.26 -6.24
C THR A 304 8.13 8.23 -5.56
N CYS A 305 7.18 9.00 -6.11
CA CYS A 305 5.83 9.09 -5.58
C CYS A 305 4.81 9.20 -6.71
N ILE A 306 3.75 8.38 -6.63
CA ILE A 306 2.51 8.54 -7.38
C ILE A 306 1.41 8.94 -6.39
N THR A 307 0.74 10.06 -6.64
CA THR A 307 -0.49 10.43 -5.90
C THR A 307 -1.68 10.44 -6.85
N ILE A 308 -2.79 9.83 -6.43
CA ILE A 308 -4.08 9.85 -7.13
C ILE A 308 -5.12 10.49 -6.22
N LYS A 309 -5.91 11.42 -6.76
CA LYS A 309 -7.14 11.92 -6.15
C LYS A 309 -8.36 11.36 -6.85
N ILE A 310 -9.22 10.72 -6.07
CA ILE A 310 -10.48 10.14 -6.55
C ILE A 310 -11.47 11.29 -6.77
N LYS A 311 -12.02 11.38 -7.99
CA LYS A 311 -13.05 12.36 -8.36
C LYS A 311 -14.31 11.63 -8.82
N SER A 312 -15.47 12.28 -8.74
CA SER A 312 -16.68 11.72 -9.37
C SER A 312 -16.55 11.72 -10.90
N LEU A 313 -17.34 10.87 -11.58
CA LEU A 313 -17.37 10.80 -13.04
C LEU A 313 -17.81 12.13 -13.67
N GLU A 314 -18.82 12.77 -13.09
CA GLU A 314 -19.39 14.05 -13.54
C GLU A 314 -18.33 15.16 -13.55
N GLU A 315 -17.47 15.22 -12.53
CA GLU A 315 -16.38 16.20 -12.46
C GLU A 315 -15.32 15.97 -13.54
N VAL A 316 -15.10 14.72 -13.95
CA VAL A 316 -14.16 14.40 -15.02
C VAL A 316 -14.69 14.83 -16.39
N GLU A 317 -15.99 14.68 -16.62
CA GLU A 317 -16.65 15.14 -17.84
C GLU A 317 -16.66 16.68 -17.93
N VAL A 318 -16.93 17.36 -16.81
CA VAL A 318 -16.86 18.82 -16.72
C VAL A 318 -15.44 19.34 -16.96
N ASP A 319 -14.42 18.75 -16.32
CA ASP A 319 -13.00 19.10 -16.53
C ASP A 319 -12.59 18.91 -18.00
N ALA A 320 -13.02 17.81 -18.63
CA ALA A 320 -12.71 17.51 -20.03
C ALA A 320 -13.36 18.53 -20.98
N ASP A 321 -14.62 18.88 -20.74
CA ASP A 321 -15.34 19.90 -21.51
C ASP A 321 -14.73 21.29 -21.33
N GLU A 322 -14.28 21.64 -20.13
CA GLU A 322 -13.62 22.89 -19.83
C GLU A 322 -12.23 22.98 -20.50
N GLN A 323 -11.45 21.90 -20.44
CA GLN A 323 -10.19 21.79 -21.17
C GLN A 323 -10.40 21.89 -22.69
N LEU A 324 -11.46 21.26 -23.23
CA LEU A 324 -11.80 21.34 -24.64
C LEU A 324 -12.26 22.75 -25.04
N LYS A 325 -13.03 23.45 -24.19
CA LYS A 325 -13.42 24.86 -24.37
C LYS A 325 -12.19 25.78 -24.37
N ASN A 326 -11.27 25.58 -23.42
CA ASN A 326 -10.02 26.33 -23.33
C ASN A 326 -9.12 26.09 -24.55
N LEU A 327 -9.03 24.85 -25.03
CA LEU A 327 -8.31 24.51 -26.26
C LEU A 327 -8.96 25.17 -27.49
N ARG A 328 -10.28 25.13 -27.59
CA ARG A 328 -11.04 25.79 -28.68
C ARG A 328 -10.84 27.31 -28.66
N GLN A 329 -10.83 27.94 -27.49
CA GLN A 329 -10.54 29.38 -27.35
C GLN A 329 -9.09 29.74 -27.71
N ARG A 330 -8.13 28.87 -27.41
CA ARG A 330 -6.72 29.03 -27.82
C ARG A 330 -6.55 28.87 -29.34
N LEU A 331 -7.28 27.93 -29.95
CA LEU A 331 -7.30 27.71 -31.39
C LEU A 331 -8.09 28.79 -32.16
N SER A 332 -9.01 29.49 -31.51
CA SER A 332 -9.76 30.60 -32.11
C SER A 332 -9.02 31.95 -32.06
N HIS A 333 -7.83 32.02 -31.46
CA HIS A 333 -6.95 33.19 -31.53
C HIS A 333 -5.94 33.02 -32.66
N PRO A 334 -6.06 33.74 -33.79
CA PRO A 334 -5.13 33.61 -34.90
C PRO A 334 -3.81 34.32 -34.55
N LYS A 335 -2.83 33.57 -34.02
CA LYS A 335 -1.43 34.00 -34.14
C LYS A 335 -0.91 33.56 -35.51
N GLN A 336 -0.80 34.54 -36.40
CA GLN A 336 -0.02 34.44 -37.64
C GLN A 336 1.37 33.88 -37.34
N LYS A 337 1.66 32.68 -37.86
CA LYS A 337 2.90 32.40 -38.60
C LYS A 337 2.72 31.10 -39.37
N ARG A 338 2.76 31.23 -40.70
CA ARG A 338 2.94 30.14 -41.66
C ARG A 338 4.17 29.32 -41.25
N ILE A 339 4.08 27.99 -41.33
CA ILE A 339 5.01 27.06 -42.01
C ILE A 339 4.39 25.65 -41.95
N GLY A 340 4.36 24.98 -43.10
CA GLY A 340 4.51 23.51 -43.19
C GLY A 340 3.27 22.64 -42.98
N SER A 341 2.61 22.31 -44.09
CA SER A 341 1.65 21.21 -44.24
C SER A 341 2.25 19.84 -43.89
N GLY A 342 1.57 19.05 -43.05
CA GLY A 342 1.95 17.66 -42.75
C GLY A 342 0.89 16.89 -41.94
N ILE A 343 -0.17 16.48 -42.62
CA ILE A 343 -1.01 15.28 -42.37
C ILE A 343 -1.30 14.92 -40.89
N PHE A 344 -2.44 15.38 -40.36
CA PHE A 344 -3.14 14.72 -39.24
C PHE A 344 -4.34 13.95 -39.79
N LYS A 345 -4.31 12.61 -39.72
CA LYS A 345 -5.48 11.77 -39.97
C LYS A 345 -6.44 11.88 -38.78
N LYS A 346 -7.65 12.37 -39.06
CA LYS A 346 -8.86 12.27 -38.23
C LYS A 346 -9.21 10.79 -38.01
N THR A 347 -9.46 10.40 -36.76
CA THR A 347 -10.39 9.32 -36.46
C THR A 347 -11.44 9.85 -35.50
N LEU A 348 -12.71 9.69 -35.92
CA LEU A 348 -13.91 10.28 -35.34
C LEU A 348 -14.27 9.66 -33.98
N TYR A 349 -14.59 10.49 -33.00
CA TYR A 349 -15.52 10.12 -31.92
C TYR A 349 -16.95 10.49 -32.35
N ARG A 350 -17.80 9.48 -32.52
CA ARG A 350 -19.25 9.64 -32.69
C ARG A 350 -19.89 9.70 -31.30
N SER A 351 -20.58 10.79 -30.99
CA SER A 351 -21.53 10.89 -29.88
C SER A 351 -22.82 10.15 -30.21
N PRO A 352 -23.39 9.37 -29.29
CA PRO A 352 -24.82 9.10 -29.25
C PRO A 352 -25.49 10.00 -28.21
N ASN A 353 -26.52 10.72 -28.65
CA ASN A 353 -27.34 11.59 -27.82
C ASN A 353 -28.75 10.97 -27.71
N LYS A 354 -29.39 11.17 -26.55
CA LYS A 354 -30.83 11.07 -26.26
C LYS A 354 -31.50 9.68 -26.22
N LYS A 355 -31.83 9.26 -24.99
CA LYS A 355 -33.23 9.07 -24.55
C LYS A 355 -33.32 9.29 -23.04
N LYS A 356 -33.95 10.41 -22.67
CA LYS A 356 -34.48 10.73 -21.34
C LYS A 356 -35.99 10.47 -21.41
N GLU A 357 -36.59 10.17 -20.27
CA GLU A 357 -38.04 10.02 -20.00
C GLU A 357 -38.60 8.60 -20.14
N GLU A 358 -38.60 7.89 -19.01
CA GLU A 358 -39.81 7.25 -18.45
C GLU A 358 -39.51 6.82 -17.00
N LEU A 359 -40.51 7.01 -16.13
CA LEU A 359 -40.61 6.57 -14.72
C LEU A 359 -40.07 7.51 -13.63
N GLU A 360 -40.70 8.69 -13.53
CA GLU A 360 -41.09 9.22 -12.22
C GLU A 360 -42.30 8.42 -11.70
N GLY A 361 -42.25 8.03 -10.43
CA GLY A 361 -43.41 7.58 -9.67
C GLY A 361 -43.25 6.20 -9.05
N MET A 362 -42.69 6.13 -7.85
CA MET A 362 -43.12 5.16 -6.83
C MET A 362 -42.68 5.61 -5.42
N GLU A 363 -43.66 5.75 -4.55
CA GLU A 363 -43.55 6.11 -3.14
C GLU A 363 -42.71 5.09 -2.36
N PHE A 364 -41.77 5.57 -1.54
CA PHE A 364 -41.14 4.74 -0.51
C PHE A 364 -42.10 4.57 0.67
N LYS A 365 -42.81 3.44 0.70
CA LYS A 365 -43.43 2.91 1.92
C LYS A 365 -43.08 1.44 2.08
N ASN A 366 -42.50 1.13 3.23
CA ASN A 366 -42.31 -0.18 3.85
C ASN A 366 -41.30 -1.13 3.17
N LEU A 367 -40.03 -1.05 3.60
CA LEU A 367 -39.10 -2.18 3.49
C LEU A 367 -38.91 -2.82 4.87
N SER A 368 -39.35 -4.08 4.95
CA SER A 368 -39.24 -4.99 6.09
C SER A 368 -37.78 -5.42 6.32
N PRO A 369 -37.38 -5.81 7.56
CA PRO A 369 -36.00 -6.13 7.94
C PRO A 369 -35.53 -7.52 7.48
N SER A 370 -35.67 -7.85 6.20
CA SER A 370 -35.23 -9.14 5.63
C SER A 370 -34.41 -8.92 4.37
N ALA A 371 -33.19 -8.40 4.51
CA ALA A 371 -32.26 -8.23 3.39
C ALA A 371 -31.14 -9.30 3.40
N PRO A 372 -30.83 -9.94 2.25
CA PRO A 372 -29.68 -10.83 2.04
C PRO A 372 -28.31 -10.20 2.37
N ILE A 373 -28.29 -8.86 2.46
CA ILE A 373 -27.14 -7.98 2.72
C ILE A 373 -26.45 -8.35 4.05
N HIS A 374 -27.22 -8.63 5.10
CA HIS A 374 -26.65 -9.00 6.39
C HIS A 374 -25.93 -10.36 6.33
N LYS A 375 -26.37 -11.25 5.43
CA LYS A 375 -25.81 -12.59 5.26
C LYS A 375 -24.51 -12.54 4.46
N LYS A 376 -24.45 -11.74 3.39
CA LYS A 376 -23.24 -11.55 2.56
C LYS A 376 -22.14 -10.76 3.27
N PHE A 377 -22.49 -9.73 4.04
CA PHE A 377 -21.51 -9.00 4.88
C PHE A 377 -20.96 -9.88 6.00
N ILE A 378 -21.82 -10.69 6.65
CA ILE A 378 -21.37 -11.71 7.60
C ILE A 378 -20.51 -12.76 6.93
N GLU A 379 -20.76 -13.12 5.68
CA GLU A 379 -19.95 -14.09 4.93
C GLU A 379 -18.59 -13.51 4.51
N TYR A 380 -18.52 -12.24 4.13
CA TYR A 380 -17.27 -11.49 3.93
C TYR A 380 -16.46 -11.38 5.23
N LEU A 381 -17.10 -10.97 6.33
CA LEU A 381 -16.47 -10.95 7.65
C LEU A 381 -16.02 -12.34 8.07
N ARG A 382 -16.78 -13.40 7.77
CA ARG A 382 -16.39 -14.80 8.02
C ARG A 382 -15.19 -15.23 7.18
N LYS A 383 -15.09 -14.83 5.93
CA LYS A 383 -13.93 -15.13 5.06
C LYS A 383 -12.67 -14.38 5.52
N ARG A 384 -12.83 -13.13 5.96
CA ARG A 384 -11.75 -12.32 6.53
C ARG A 384 -11.30 -12.84 7.89
N LEU A 385 -12.25 -13.16 8.78
CA LEU A 385 -11.98 -13.89 10.02
C LEU A 385 -11.35 -15.24 9.72
N ALA A 386 -11.76 -15.97 8.67
CA ALA A 386 -11.16 -17.25 8.31
C ALA A 386 -9.71 -17.09 7.82
N PHE A 387 -9.36 -16.00 7.13
CA PHE A 387 -7.99 -15.69 6.74
C PHE A 387 -7.12 -15.30 7.95
N GLU A 388 -7.63 -14.46 8.84
CA GLU A 388 -6.95 -14.07 10.08
C GLU A 388 -6.84 -15.26 11.07
N GLN A 389 -7.85 -16.14 11.11
CA GLN A 389 -7.82 -17.42 11.83
C GLN A 389 -6.86 -18.43 11.19
N TYR A 390 -6.70 -18.41 9.86
CA TYR A 390 -5.71 -19.22 9.16
C TYR A 390 -4.30 -18.78 9.51
N GLN A 391 -4.03 -17.46 9.56
CA GLN A 391 -2.75 -16.94 10.01
C GLN A 391 -2.47 -17.30 11.47
N LEU A 392 -3.48 -17.22 12.34
CA LEU A 392 -3.38 -17.67 13.73
C LEU A 392 -3.12 -19.19 13.82
N TYR A 393 -3.72 -19.98 12.93
CA TYR A 393 -3.51 -21.42 12.86
C TYR A 393 -2.09 -21.78 12.39
N GLU A 394 -1.55 -21.07 11.40
CA GLU A 394 -0.15 -21.19 10.98
C GLU A 394 0.81 -20.79 12.11
N ASP A 395 0.51 -19.72 12.86
CA ASP A 395 1.30 -19.32 14.03
C ASP A 395 1.24 -20.37 15.17
N ILE A 396 0.11 -21.08 15.33
CA ILE A 396 -0.02 -22.22 16.27
C ILE A 396 0.83 -23.41 15.79
N LEU A 397 0.79 -23.74 14.50
CA LEU A 397 1.58 -24.84 13.92
C LEU A 397 3.09 -24.57 13.99
N ASP A 398 3.52 -23.34 13.74
CA ASP A 398 4.90 -22.90 13.91
C ASP A 398 5.34 -23.03 15.38
N PHE A 399 4.47 -22.66 16.32
CA PHE A 399 4.72 -22.87 17.74
C PHE A 399 4.85 -24.35 18.13
N GLU A 400 3.98 -25.23 17.60
CA GLU A 400 4.00 -26.68 17.88
C GLU A 400 5.23 -27.39 17.31
N THR A 401 5.82 -26.85 16.25
CA THR A 401 6.98 -27.44 15.55
C THR A 401 8.31 -26.76 15.88
N CYS A 402 8.29 -25.73 16.73
CA CYS A 402 9.47 -24.98 17.15
C CYS A 402 10.41 -25.81 18.05
N GLU A 403 11.62 -26.06 17.57
CA GLU A 403 12.74 -26.50 18.42
C GLU A 403 13.47 -25.28 19.00
N CYS A 404 12.87 -24.68 20.03
CA CYS A 404 13.41 -23.49 20.70
C CYS A 404 13.67 -23.73 22.19
N ASP A 405 14.55 -22.92 22.79
CA ASP A 405 14.83 -23.00 24.22
C ASP A 405 13.65 -22.51 25.08
N GLY A 406 13.68 -22.79 26.38
CA GLY A 406 12.55 -22.51 27.28
C GLY A 406 12.16 -21.03 27.39
N LYS A 407 13.09 -20.09 27.13
CA LYS A 407 12.82 -18.65 27.18
C LYS A 407 12.16 -18.18 25.89
N GLU A 408 12.66 -18.63 24.75
CA GLU A 408 12.10 -18.31 23.45
C GLU A 408 10.69 -18.91 23.27
N MET A 409 10.47 -20.12 23.81
CA MET A 409 9.15 -20.75 23.85
C MET A 409 8.16 -19.93 24.70
N GLU A 410 8.60 -19.34 25.82
CA GLU A 410 7.75 -18.50 26.68
C GLU A 410 7.34 -17.19 25.98
N GLU A 411 8.25 -16.54 25.25
CA GLU A 411 7.96 -15.32 24.48
C GLU A 411 7.01 -15.59 23.31
N LYS A 412 7.22 -16.69 22.58
CA LYS A 412 6.32 -17.12 21.50
C LYS A 412 4.92 -17.45 22.04
N ALA A 413 4.83 -18.10 23.21
CA ALA A 413 3.56 -18.40 23.85
C ALA A 413 2.80 -17.12 24.27
N LYS A 414 3.51 -16.11 24.80
CA LYS A 414 2.91 -14.80 25.15
C LYS A 414 2.37 -14.07 23.92
N LEU A 415 3.15 -14.03 22.84
CA LEU A 415 2.74 -13.40 21.58
C LEU A 415 1.53 -14.11 20.95
N LEU A 416 1.52 -15.45 20.96
CA LEU A 416 0.42 -16.25 20.47
C LEU A 416 -0.85 -16.01 21.30
N PHE A 417 -0.72 -15.95 22.62
CA PHE A 417 -1.84 -15.66 23.52
C PHE A 417 -2.42 -14.26 23.32
N GLU A 418 -1.57 -13.25 23.13
CA GLU A 418 -1.98 -11.88 22.86
C GLU A 418 -2.72 -11.78 21.52
N LYS A 419 -2.19 -12.42 20.46
CA LYS A 419 -2.88 -12.57 19.17
C LYS A 419 -4.24 -13.26 19.36
N CYS A 420 -4.31 -14.39 20.07
CA CYS A 420 -5.56 -15.07 20.36
C CYS A 420 -6.56 -14.16 21.08
N THR A 421 -6.10 -13.31 22.00
CA THR A 421 -6.95 -12.38 22.75
C THR A 421 -7.49 -11.25 21.88
N ILE A 422 -6.67 -10.74 20.95
CA ILE A 422 -7.06 -9.73 19.96
C ILE A 422 -8.07 -10.29 18.95
N TYR A 423 -7.92 -11.56 18.55
CA TYR A 423 -8.74 -12.19 17.50
C TYR A 423 -9.99 -12.92 18.01
N ALA A 424 -10.16 -13.10 19.32
CA ALA A 424 -11.25 -13.90 19.87
C ALA A 424 -12.52 -13.09 20.21
N GLY A 425 -13.46 -13.14 19.26
CA GLY A 425 -14.89 -13.25 19.58
C GLY A 425 -15.36 -14.70 19.78
N ASN A 426 -14.44 -15.68 19.89
CA ASN A 426 -14.77 -17.12 19.94
C ASN A 426 -14.20 -17.85 21.17
N PRO A 427 -15.00 -18.02 22.24
CA PRO A 427 -14.59 -18.66 23.49
C PRO A 427 -14.12 -20.12 23.38
N SER A 428 -14.54 -20.87 22.36
CA SER A 428 -14.15 -22.28 22.22
C SER A 428 -12.68 -22.46 21.83
N LEU A 429 -12.13 -21.54 21.04
CA LEU A 429 -10.73 -21.59 20.60
C LEU A 429 -9.77 -21.28 21.77
N ILE A 430 -10.16 -20.33 22.62
CA ILE A 430 -9.42 -20.00 23.86
C ILE A 430 -9.40 -21.20 24.80
N GLN A 431 -10.52 -21.90 24.95
CA GLN A 431 -10.58 -23.07 25.83
C GLN A 431 -9.73 -24.23 25.29
N GLU A 432 -9.76 -24.49 23.98
CA GLU A 432 -8.92 -25.52 23.35
C GLU A 432 -7.41 -25.22 23.52
N LEU A 433 -7.00 -23.96 23.37
CA LEU A 433 -5.63 -23.53 23.64
C LEU A 433 -5.25 -23.69 25.12
N LYS A 434 -6.13 -23.35 26.06
CA LYS A 434 -5.92 -23.57 27.49
C LYS A 434 -5.76 -25.05 27.82
N ASP A 435 -6.58 -25.92 27.22
CA ASP A 435 -6.53 -27.37 27.44
C ASP A 435 -5.28 -28.02 26.82
N ARG A 436 -4.73 -27.42 25.75
CA ARG A 436 -3.48 -27.86 25.10
C ARG A 436 -2.23 -27.34 25.81
N ILE A 437 -2.23 -26.08 26.24
CA ILE A 437 -1.14 -25.46 27.02
C ILE A 437 -1.08 -26.06 28.43
N GLY A 438 -2.22 -26.33 29.07
CA GLY A 438 -2.26 -26.97 30.41
C GLY A 438 -1.72 -28.40 30.46
N LYS A 439 -1.39 -29.02 29.32
CA LYS A 439 -0.69 -30.33 29.25
C LYS A 439 0.83 -30.21 29.29
N SER A 440 1.39 -29.02 29.06
CA SER A 440 2.76 -28.68 29.44
C SER A 440 2.71 -28.04 30.84
N ASN A 441 3.75 -28.22 31.67
CA ASN A 441 3.76 -27.84 33.11
C ASN A 441 3.74 -26.31 33.37
N PHE A 442 2.99 -25.51 32.61
CA PHE A 442 2.91 -24.05 32.75
C PHE A 442 1.60 -23.62 33.41
N SER A 443 1.71 -22.89 34.53
CA SER A 443 0.56 -22.34 35.27
C SER A 443 0.07 -21.03 34.64
N LEU A 444 -1.19 -21.03 34.19
CA LEU A 444 -1.91 -19.90 33.60
C LEU A 444 -2.47 -18.90 34.64
N GLU A 445 -2.24 -19.11 35.94
CA GLU A 445 -2.85 -18.31 37.02
C GLU A 445 -2.26 -16.89 37.18
N MET A 446 -1.23 -16.51 36.42
CA MET A 446 -0.61 -15.17 36.53
C MET A 446 -1.16 -14.11 35.56
N PHE A 447 -2.15 -14.41 34.71
CA PHE A 447 -2.50 -13.55 33.57
C PHE A 447 -3.96 -13.07 33.48
N LEU A 448 -4.64 -12.77 34.59
CA LEU A 448 -5.95 -12.08 34.55
C LEU A 448 -6.03 -10.92 35.55
N PRO A 449 -6.68 -9.79 35.17
CA PRO A 449 -8.15 -9.77 35.03
C PRO A 449 -8.74 -9.09 33.77
N ILE A 450 -9.84 -9.67 33.27
CA ILE A 450 -10.74 -9.16 32.22
C ILE A 450 -11.85 -8.33 32.87
N LYS A 451 -12.11 -7.11 32.36
CA LYS A 451 -13.22 -6.22 32.76
C LYS A 451 -14.59 -6.86 32.45
N THR A 452 -15.43 -6.95 33.47
CA THR A 452 -16.70 -7.70 33.51
C THR A 452 -17.93 -6.93 32.99
N GLU A 453 -17.81 -5.65 32.62
CA GLU A 453 -18.99 -4.82 32.30
C GLU A 453 -19.50 -4.95 30.85
N THR A 454 -18.68 -5.39 29.90
CA THR A 454 -19.12 -5.57 28.49
C THR A 454 -19.94 -6.86 28.27
N LEU A 455 -19.73 -7.88 29.10
CA LEU A 455 -20.44 -9.16 29.04
C LEU A 455 -21.90 -9.05 29.50
N GLN A 456 -22.18 -8.22 30.52
CA GLN A 456 -23.55 -8.02 31.02
C GLN A 456 -24.44 -7.25 30.03
N ILE A 457 -23.86 -6.32 29.26
CA ILE A 457 -24.58 -5.60 28.21
C ILE A 457 -24.94 -6.56 27.06
N LEU A 458 -24.01 -7.45 26.68
CA LEU A 458 -24.25 -8.45 25.64
C LEU A 458 -25.22 -9.56 26.07
N GLU A 459 -25.20 -10.00 27.33
CA GLU A 459 -26.17 -10.97 27.87
C GLU A 459 -27.59 -10.41 27.91
N SER A 460 -27.75 -9.13 28.25
CA SER A 460 -29.08 -8.47 28.24
C SER A 460 -29.66 -8.36 26.82
N MET A 461 -28.83 -8.04 25.83
CA MET A 461 -29.22 -7.98 24.41
C MET A 461 -29.54 -9.37 23.83
N PHE A 462 -28.86 -10.42 24.32
CA PHE A 462 -29.09 -11.80 23.85
C PHE A 462 -30.37 -12.42 24.43
N LEU A 463 -30.78 -12.00 25.64
CA LEU A 463 -31.99 -12.49 26.29
C LEU A 463 -33.28 -11.94 25.65
N GLU A 464 -33.27 -10.66 25.24
CA GLU A 464 -34.38 -10.06 24.46
C GLU A 464 -34.55 -10.74 23.09
N PHE A 465 -33.45 -11.15 22.47
CA PHE A 465 -33.48 -11.83 21.16
C PHE A 465 -34.09 -13.24 21.24
N LYS A 466 -33.83 -14.00 22.33
CA LYS A 466 -34.42 -15.34 22.56
C LYS A 466 -35.93 -15.31 22.83
N ILE A 467 -36.42 -14.28 23.52
CA ILE A 467 -37.87 -14.16 23.83
C ILE A 467 -38.68 -13.93 22.55
N SER A 468 -38.14 -13.18 21.57
CA SER A 468 -38.83 -12.92 20.29
C SER A 468 -38.97 -14.14 19.38
N LYS A 469 -38.13 -15.17 19.54
CA LYS A 469 -38.12 -16.39 18.73
C LYS A 469 -38.93 -17.56 19.31
N SER A 470 -39.52 -17.43 20.51
CA SER A 470 -40.40 -18.45 21.09
C SER A 470 -41.90 -18.17 20.90
N LYS A 471 -42.26 -17.07 20.23
CA LYS A 471 -43.66 -16.68 19.94
C LYS A 471 -43.98 -16.50 18.44
N LYS A 472 -43.17 -17.10 17.57
CA LYS A 472 -43.46 -17.36 16.15
C LYS A 472 -43.03 -18.79 15.85
#